data_AF-A0A5A7MIC3-F1
#
_entry.id   AF-A0A5A7MIC3-F1
#
_cell.length_a   1.000
_cell.length_b   1.000
_cell.length_c   1.000
_cell.angle_alpha   90.00
_cell.angle_beta   90.00
_cell.angle_gamma   90.00
#
_symmetry.space_group_name_H-M   'P 1'
#
loop_
_entity.id
_entity.type
_entity.pdbx_description
1 polymer ?
#
loop_
_entity_poly.entity_id
_entity_poly.type
_entity_poly.pdbx_seq_one_letter_code
_entity_poly.pdbx_strand_id
1 'polypeptide(L)'
;MKSMGLGEIIAIAAAIAAFLSAVAAFMTMRIQHRDKQKEVLCNQAIQCLERAYAYLMPEGANAPVAVRLAWLSAARQLMTYLMLKKKLADTGAFEQAAFFEVCIANEAHWRQQFYDAIPDTFFNNVGIGLVQPIQDRGQPDLEPISVAVILSFCGMPEDQEDTINHVDIPKRIRQISLRFITLRERYLAQEEALKRIIETYRRND
;
A
#
# COMPACT_ATOMS: atom_id res chain seq x y z
N MET A 1 -11.54 -53.71 -40.61
CA MET A 1 -11.27 -52.80 -39.48
C MET A 1 -10.36 -53.53 -38.51
N LYS A 2 -9.10 -53.12 -38.39
CA LYS A 2 -8.15 -53.73 -37.43
C LYS A 2 -8.56 -53.23 -36.04
N SER A 3 -8.94 -54.13 -35.13
CA SER A 3 -9.31 -53.76 -33.76
C SER A 3 -8.08 -53.23 -33.04
N MET A 4 -8.13 -51.98 -32.59
CA MET A 4 -7.05 -51.34 -31.85
C MET A 4 -6.81 -52.10 -30.54
N GLY A 5 -5.56 -52.47 -30.27
CA GLY A 5 -5.22 -53.22 -29.06
C GLY A 5 -5.31 -52.32 -27.82
N LEU A 6 -5.68 -52.89 -26.67
CA LEU A 6 -5.76 -52.14 -25.40
C LEU A 6 -4.49 -51.33 -25.09
N GLY A 7 -3.30 -51.86 -25.44
CA GLY A 7 -2.02 -51.15 -25.27
C GLY A 7 -1.86 -49.92 -26.15
N GLU A 8 -2.41 -49.91 -27.37
CA GLU A 8 -2.38 -48.74 -28.27
C GLU A 8 -3.29 -47.62 -27.74
N ILE A 9 -4.45 -47.99 -27.19
CA ILE A 9 -5.39 -47.04 -26.54
C ILE A 9 -4.74 -46.40 -25.31
N ILE A 10 -4.07 -47.20 -24.47
CA ILE A 10 -3.35 -46.69 -23.29
C ILE A 10 -2.22 -45.76 -23.70
N ALA A 11 -1.46 -46.09 -24.75
CA ALA A 11 -0.36 -45.26 -25.24
C ALA A 11 -0.85 -43.91 -25.77
N ILE A 12 -1.96 -43.90 -26.53
CA ILE A 12 -2.59 -42.66 -27.03
C ILE A 12 -3.11 -41.82 -25.86
N ALA A 13 -3.80 -42.43 -24.90
CA ALA A 13 -4.30 -41.73 -23.73
C ALA A 13 -3.16 -41.12 -22.89
N ALA A 14 -2.07 -41.86 -22.69
CA ALA A 14 -0.88 -41.38 -22.00
C ALA A 14 -0.19 -40.22 -22.75
N ALA A 15 -0.11 -40.30 -24.09
CA ALA A 15 0.45 -39.22 -24.91
C ALA A 15 -0.40 -37.94 -24.84
N ILE A 16 -1.73 -38.06 -24.86
CA ILE A 16 -2.65 -36.93 -24.70
C ILE A 16 -2.49 -36.31 -23.30
N ALA A 17 -2.45 -37.14 -22.25
CA ALA A 17 -2.26 -36.67 -20.89
C ALA A 17 -0.91 -35.92 -20.74
N ALA A 18 0.18 -36.49 -21.26
CA ALA A 18 1.50 -35.85 -21.23
C ALA A 18 1.51 -34.51 -22.00
N PHE A 19 0.83 -34.44 -23.15
CA PHE A 19 0.69 -33.20 -23.91
C PHE A 19 -0.09 -32.12 -23.13
N LEU A 20 -1.22 -32.49 -22.53
CA LEU A 20 -2.02 -31.56 -21.71
C LEU A 20 -1.22 -31.07 -20.48
N SER A 21 -0.48 -31.96 -19.81
CA SER A 21 0.40 -31.59 -18.70
C SER A 21 1.50 -30.63 -19.15
N ALA A 22 2.10 -30.83 -20.33
CA ALA A 22 3.11 -29.93 -20.88
C ALA A 22 2.53 -28.54 -21.22
N VAL A 23 1.32 -28.48 -21.80
CA VAL A 23 0.62 -27.22 -22.07
C VAL A 23 0.30 -26.49 -20.76
N ALA A 24 -0.21 -27.20 -19.75
CA ALA A 24 -0.49 -26.62 -18.45
C ALA A 24 0.79 -26.07 -17.79
N ALA A 25 1.88 -26.84 -17.78
CA ALA A 25 3.16 -26.39 -17.24
C ALA A 25 3.70 -25.15 -17.96
N PHE A 26 3.58 -25.10 -19.30
CA PHE A 26 3.99 -23.94 -20.09
C PHE A 26 3.15 -22.69 -19.76
N MET A 27 1.83 -22.85 -19.62
CA MET A 27 0.92 -21.78 -19.20
C MET A 27 1.27 -21.27 -17.78
N THR A 28 1.50 -22.17 -16.83
CA THR A 28 1.91 -21.81 -15.46
C THR A 28 3.24 -21.06 -15.46
N MET A 29 4.23 -21.52 -16.22
CA MET A 29 5.53 -20.85 -16.33
C MET A 29 5.39 -19.43 -16.90
N ARG A 30 4.53 -19.24 -17.90
CA ARG A 30 4.21 -17.92 -18.48
C ARG A 30 3.57 -17.00 -17.44
N ILE A 31 2.61 -17.49 -16.66
CA ILE A 31 1.93 -16.71 -15.60
C ILE A 31 2.94 -16.30 -14.53
N GLN A 32 3.71 -17.26 -13.99
CA GLN A 32 4.73 -17.00 -12.98
C GLN A 32 5.76 -15.97 -13.43
N HIS A 33 6.21 -16.02 -14.69
CA HIS A 33 7.15 -15.05 -15.22
C HIS A 33 6.55 -13.64 -15.27
N ARG A 34 5.29 -13.51 -15.70
CA ARG A 34 4.59 -12.22 -15.73
C ARG A 34 4.41 -11.65 -14.32
N ASP A 35 4.08 -12.48 -13.35
CA ASP A 35 3.85 -12.00 -11.99
C ASP A 35 5.15 -11.57 -11.31
N LYS A 36 6.26 -12.30 -11.53
CA LYS A 36 7.59 -11.84 -11.10
C LYS A 36 7.95 -10.47 -11.69
N GLN A 37 7.67 -10.24 -12.97
CA GLN A 37 7.96 -8.94 -13.59
C GLN A 37 7.14 -7.81 -12.94
N LYS A 38 5.86 -8.06 -12.64
CA LYS A 38 5.01 -7.07 -11.97
C LYS A 38 5.42 -6.83 -10.52
N GLU A 39 5.76 -7.88 -9.79
CA GLU A 39 6.30 -7.79 -8.44
C GLU A 39 7.55 -6.91 -8.42
N VAL A 40 8.47 -7.13 -9.36
CA VAL A 40 9.67 -6.28 -9.51
C VAL A 40 9.28 -4.82 -9.79
N LEU A 41 8.33 -4.55 -10.68
CA LEU A 41 7.87 -3.19 -10.97
C LEU A 41 7.20 -2.52 -9.76
N CYS A 42 6.37 -3.26 -9.03
CA CYS A 42 5.68 -2.79 -7.82
C CYS A 42 6.71 -2.44 -6.73
N ASN A 43 7.65 -3.35 -6.45
CA ASN A 43 8.72 -3.12 -5.49
C ASN A 43 9.60 -1.92 -5.88
N GLN A 44 9.92 -1.77 -7.18
CA GLN A 44 10.66 -0.59 -7.66
C GLN A 44 9.85 0.70 -7.47
N ALA A 45 8.54 0.68 -7.70
CA ALA A 45 7.68 1.83 -7.49
C ALA A 45 7.67 2.24 -6.01
N ILE A 46 7.49 1.29 -5.10
CA ILE A 46 7.52 1.54 -3.64
C ILE A 46 8.89 2.11 -3.22
N GLN A 47 9.99 1.53 -3.70
CA GLN A 47 11.33 2.06 -3.43
C GLN A 47 11.54 3.49 -3.92
N CYS A 48 10.88 3.89 -5.02
CA CYS A 48 10.93 5.28 -5.47
C CYS A 48 10.27 6.22 -4.44
N LEU A 49 9.14 5.82 -3.84
CA LEU A 49 8.49 6.62 -2.78
C LEU A 49 9.40 6.73 -1.55
N GLU A 50 9.96 5.61 -1.09
CA GLU A 50 10.90 5.57 0.04
C GLU A 50 12.12 6.46 -0.18
N ARG A 51 12.75 6.34 -1.35
CA ARG A 51 13.92 7.16 -1.72
C ARG A 51 13.55 8.64 -1.83
N ALA A 52 12.40 8.94 -2.42
CA ALA A 52 11.91 10.31 -2.53
C ALA A 52 11.81 10.95 -1.14
N TYR A 53 11.22 10.22 -0.18
CA TYR A 53 11.07 10.69 1.18
C TYR A 53 12.43 10.82 1.87
N ALA A 54 13.30 9.82 1.77
CA ALA A 54 14.63 9.84 2.38
C ALA A 54 15.54 10.97 1.87
N TYR A 55 15.37 11.42 0.61
CA TYR A 55 16.07 12.61 0.11
C TYR A 55 15.65 13.87 0.86
N LEU A 56 14.37 14.03 1.19
CA LEU A 56 13.85 15.19 1.90
C LEU A 56 14.04 15.09 3.41
N MET A 57 13.84 13.89 3.95
CA MET A 57 13.81 13.58 5.37
C MET A 57 14.92 12.58 5.69
N PRO A 58 16.19 13.03 5.74
CA PRO A 58 17.27 12.17 6.19
C PRO A 58 17.05 11.75 7.65
N GLU A 59 17.68 10.66 8.05
CA GLU A 59 17.47 10.05 9.37
C GLU A 59 17.67 11.06 10.51
N GLY A 60 16.67 11.15 11.41
CA GLY A 60 16.67 12.09 12.53
C GLY A 60 16.24 13.53 12.19
N ALA A 61 15.88 13.82 10.94
CA ALA A 61 15.34 15.13 10.57
C ALA A 61 13.88 15.31 11.03
N ASN A 62 13.58 16.48 11.60
CA ASN A 62 12.22 16.87 11.99
C ASN A 62 11.52 17.74 10.94
N ALA A 63 12.24 18.11 9.87
CA ALA A 63 11.74 18.94 8.78
C ALA A 63 12.53 18.64 7.50
N PRO A 64 12.00 18.98 6.31
CA PRO A 64 12.65 18.68 5.05
C PRO A 64 13.96 19.44 4.91
N VAL A 65 14.98 18.84 4.30
CA VAL A 65 16.22 19.56 4.00
C VAL A 65 15.97 20.63 2.94
N ALA A 66 16.39 21.87 3.21
CA ALA A 66 16.30 22.96 2.25
C ALA A 66 17.45 22.93 1.22
N VAL A 67 17.65 21.79 0.55
CA VAL A 67 18.73 21.58 -0.42
C VAL A 67 18.15 21.33 -1.80
N ARG A 68 18.45 22.20 -2.76
CA ARG A 68 17.94 22.13 -4.15
C ARG A 68 18.06 20.74 -4.78
N LEU A 69 19.23 20.11 -4.64
CA LEU A 69 19.50 18.79 -5.22
C LEU A 69 18.64 17.69 -4.59
N ALA A 70 18.36 17.78 -3.28
CA ALA A 70 17.52 16.82 -2.58
C ALA A 70 16.07 16.90 -3.09
N TRP A 71 15.52 18.11 -3.21
CA TRP A 71 14.17 18.33 -3.74
C TRP A 71 14.03 17.87 -5.20
N LEU A 72 15.01 18.19 -6.05
CA LEU A 72 15.04 17.69 -7.43
C LEU A 72 15.10 16.15 -7.50
N SER A 73 15.90 15.54 -6.63
CA SER A 73 16.05 14.07 -6.60
C SER A 73 14.76 13.41 -6.12
N ALA A 74 14.13 13.97 -5.08
CA ALA A 74 12.84 13.51 -4.57
C ALA A 74 11.75 13.62 -5.64
N ALA A 75 11.61 14.78 -6.29
CA ALA A 75 10.63 14.99 -7.37
C ALA A 75 10.83 13.99 -8.53
N ARG A 76 12.07 13.73 -8.94
CA ARG A 76 12.37 12.73 -9.99
C ARG A 76 11.95 11.31 -9.58
N GLN A 77 12.16 10.95 -8.31
CA GLN A 77 11.71 9.64 -7.81
C GLN A 77 10.18 9.55 -7.78
N LEU A 78 9.47 10.60 -7.36
CA LEU A 78 7.99 10.63 -7.42
C LEU A 78 7.47 10.52 -8.87
N MET A 79 8.08 11.23 -9.82
CA MET A 79 7.72 11.10 -11.23
C MET A 79 7.98 9.70 -11.78
N THR A 80 9.07 9.06 -11.34
CA THR A 80 9.38 7.68 -11.70
C THR A 80 8.35 6.71 -11.12
N TYR A 81 7.95 6.91 -9.86
CA TYR A 81 6.86 6.17 -9.23
C TYR A 81 5.57 6.26 -10.04
N LEU A 82 5.12 7.48 -10.40
CA LEU A 82 3.90 7.67 -11.19
C LEU A 82 3.95 6.97 -12.55
N MET A 83 5.12 6.99 -13.21
CA MET A 83 5.34 6.26 -14.45
C MET A 83 5.25 4.74 -14.26
N LEU A 84 5.85 4.18 -13.21
CA LEU A 84 5.82 2.75 -12.90
C LEU A 84 4.40 2.30 -12.52
N LYS A 85 3.69 3.09 -11.72
CA LYS A 85 2.28 2.86 -11.38
C LYS A 85 1.41 2.80 -12.64
N LYS A 86 1.59 3.73 -13.57
CA LYS A 86 0.87 3.72 -14.85
C LYS A 86 1.18 2.47 -15.67
N LYS A 87 2.45 2.05 -15.76
CA LYS A 87 2.84 0.82 -16.44
C LYS A 87 2.17 -0.43 -15.83
N LEU A 88 1.98 -0.47 -14.52
CA LEU A 88 1.26 -1.55 -13.84
C LEU A 88 -0.24 -1.54 -14.19
N ALA A 89 -0.86 -0.35 -14.27
CA ALA A 89 -2.26 -0.22 -14.68
C ALA A 89 -2.49 -0.69 -16.13
N ASP A 90 -1.60 -0.33 -17.05
CA ASP A 90 -1.73 -0.65 -18.48
C ASP A 90 -1.57 -2.16 -18.78
N THR A 91 -1.12 -2.98 -17.83
CA THR A 91 -0.94 -4.43 -18.03
C THR A 91 -2.23 -5.27 -18.06
N GLY A 92 -3.37 -4.72 -17.63
CA GLY A 92 -4.70 -5.08 -18.16
C GLY A 92 -5.32 -6.45 -17.82
N ALA A 93 -4.93 -7.18 -16.76
CA ALA A 93 -5.72 -8.35 -16.32
C ALA A 93 -6.12 -8.35 -14.84
N PHE A 94 -7.20 -9.05 -14.53
CA PHE A 94 -7.86 -9.07 -13.21
C PHE A 94 -6.95 -9.58 -12.07
N GLU A 95 -6.13 -10.61 -12.31
CA GLU A 95 -5.10 -11.10 -11.37
C GLU A 95 -3.97 -10.06 -11.10
N GLN A 96 -3.93 -9.00 -11.89
CA GLN A 96 -2.86 -8.00 -11.95
C GLN A 96 -3.25 -6.73 -11.19
N ALA A 97 -4.52 -6.63 -10.77
CA ALA A 97 -5.02 -5.58 -9.91
C ALA A 97 -4.32 -5.59 -8.54
N ALA A 98 -3.97 -6.76 -8.00
CA ALA A 98 -3.38 -6.86 -6.66
C ALA A 98 -2.10 -6.01 -6.48
N PHE A 99 -1.18 -6.04 -7.45
CA PHE A 99 0.05 -5.22 -7.37
C PHE A 99 -0.24 -3.72 -7.53
N PHE A 100 -1.24 -3.37 -8.34
CA PHE A 100 -1.68 -1.99 -8.50
C PHE A 100 -2.33 -1.45 -7.21
N GLU A 101 -3.19 -2.24 -6.57
CA GLU A 101 -3.78 -1.92 -5.26
C GLU A 101 -2.71 -1.75 -4.18
N VAL A 102 -1.67 -2.60 -4.18
CA VAL A 102 -0.51 -2.44 -3.28
C VAL A 102 0.18 -1.10 -3.52
N CYS A 103 0.36 -0.68 -4.78
CA CYS A 103 0.90 0.64 -5.09
C CYS A 103 -0.02 1.77 -4.57
N ILE A 104 -1.34 1.68 -4.77
CA ILE A 104 -2.30 2.68 -4.28
C ILE A 104 -2.23 2.80 -2.75
N ALA A 105 -2.21 1.68 -2.02
CA ALA A 105 -2.13 1.68 -0.57
C ALA A 105 -0.83 2.33 -0.06
N ASN A 106 0.31 2.00 -0.70
CA ASN A 106 1.59 2.62 -0.38
C ASN A 106 1.60 4.10 -0.73
N GLU A 107 0.99 4.50 -1.85
CA GLU A 107 0.86 5.90 -2.23
C GLU A 107 0.15 6.69 -1.14
N ALA A 108 -1.02 6.24 -0.69
CA ALA A 108 -1.78 6.92 0.35
C ALA A 108 -0.97 7.07 1.64
N HIS A 109 -0.26 6.01 2.05
CA HIS A 109 0.65 6.07 3.19
C HIS A 109 1.74 7.13 3.00
N TRP A 110 2.45 7.11 1.87
CA TRP A 110 3.55 8.04 1.63
C TRP A 110 3.06 9.47 1.43
N ARG A 111 1.93 9.71 0.76
CA ARG A 111 1.33 11.05 0.65
C ARG A 111 1.12 11.66 2.02
N GLN A 112 0.56 10.89 2.96
CA GLN A 112 0.41 11.33 4.35
C GLN A 112 1.77 11.61 5.00
N GLN A 113 2.76 10.74 4.84
CA GLN A 113 4.10 10.97 5.39
C GLN A 113 4.74 12.27 4.86
N PHE A 114 4.62 12.55 3.56
CA PHE A 114 5.11 13.80 2.97
C PHE A 114 4.32 15.02 3.47
N TYR A 115 3.00 14.90 3.59
CA TYR A 115 2.14 15.96 4.11
C TYR A 115 2.54 16.32 5.55
N ASP A 116 2.70 15.32 6.42
CA ASP A 116 3.08 15.52 7.82
C ASP A 116 4.52 16.05 7.97
N ALA A 117 5.41 15.69 7.05
CA ALA A 117 6.81 16.10 7.08
C ALA A 117 7.04 17.55 6.67
N ILE A 118 6.14 18.18 5.91
CA ILE A 118 6.33 19.54 5.37
C ILE A 118 5.42 20.52 6.14
N PRO A 119 5.91 21.18 7.21
CA PRO A 119 5.09 22.11 7.97
C PRO A 119 4.80 23.37 7.14
N ASP A 120 3.63 24.00 7.34
CA ASP A 120 3.24 25.25 6.65
C ASP A 120 4.30 26.37 6.80
N THR A 121 4.99 26.38 7.93
CA THR A 121 6.06 27.35 8.24
C THR A 121 7.34 27.12 7.44
N PHE A 122 7.51 25.95 6.82
CA PHE A 122 8.70 25.60 6.04
C PHE A 122 8.93 26.62 4.92
N PHE A 123 7.93 26.86 4.08
CA PHE A 123 8.06 27.74 2.91
C PHE A 123 8.30 29.21 3.28
N ASN A 124 7.78 29.65 4.43
CA ASN A 124 8.09 30.97 4.98
C ASN A 124 9.58 31.11 5.35
N ASN A 125 10.20 30.01 5.79
CA ASN A 125 11.60 29.98 6.20
C ASN A 125 12.57 29.78 5.02
N VAL A 126 12.17 29.06 3.97
CA VAL A 126 13.04 28.81 2.81
C VAL A 126 12.98 29.89 1.75
N GLY A 127 12.10 30.89 1.91
CA GLY A 127 11.97 31.92 0.90
C GLY A 127 11.39 31.40 -0.40
N ILE A 128 10.39 30.52 -0.33
CA ILE A 128 9.56 30.22 -1.48
C ILE A 128 8.28 31.02 -1.30
N GLY A 129 8.33 32.27 -1.73
CA GLY A 129 7.15 33.11 -1.81
C GLY A 129 6.28 32.56 -2.92
N LEU A 130 5.31 31.69 -2.59
CA LEU A 130 4.32 31.19 -3.55
C LEU A 130 3.49 32.34 -4.18
N VAL A 131 3.57 33.56 -3.63
CA VAL A 131 2.78 34.74 -4.02
C VAL A 131 3.61 36.03 -4.19
N GLN A 132 4.91 36.06 -3.87
CA GLN A 132 5.72 37.28 -4.09
C GLN A 132 7.14 36.95 -4.58
N PRO A 133 7.68 37.73 -5.54
CA PRO A 133 9.04 37.56 -6.01
C PRO A 133 9.99 37.93 -4.88
N ILE A 134 10.75 36.95 -4.39
CA ILE A 134 11.69 37.19 -3.29
C ILE A 134 12.92 37.89 -3.86
N GLN A 135 13.02 39.16 -3.49
CA GLN A 135 14.23 39.94 -3.61
C GLN A 135 15.20 39.49 -2.51
N ASP A 136 16.31 38.90 -2.96
CA ASP A 136 17.65 39.18 -2.44
C ASP A 136 17.87 38.94 -0.93
N ARG A 137 18.16 37.69 -0.52
CA ARG A 137 18.73 37.41 0.82
C ARG A 137 19.26 35.99 1.09
N GLY A 138 20.16 35.44 0.26
CA GLY A 138 20.97 34.25 0.67
C GLY A 138 20.20 33.01 1.16
N GLN A 139 18.91 32.89 0.83
CA GLN A 139 18.07 31.77 1.22
C GLN A 139 18.28 30.59 0.26
N PRO A 140 18.03 29.34 0.71
CA PRO A 140 18.24 28.17 -0.13
C PRO A 140 17.31 28.21 -1.34
N ASP A 141 17.91 28.31 -2.53
CA ASP A 141 17.18 28.35 -3.81
C ASP A 141 16.66 26.96 -4.16
N LEU A 142 15.46 26.65 -3.67
CA LEU A 142 14.75 25.42 -4.03
C LEU A 142 14.18 25.57 -5.45
N GLU A 143 14.26 24.48 -6.23
CA GLU A 143 13.81 24.51 -7.61
C GLU A 143 12.27 24.45 -7.67
N PRO A 144 11.59 25.44 -8.27
CA PRO A 144 10.13 25.59 -8.15
C PRO A 144 9.31 24.39 -8.67
N ILE A 145 9.75 23.74 -9.76
CA ILE A 145 9.03 22.60 -10.34
C ILE A 145 9.07 21.41 -9.37
N SER A 146 10.22 21.16 -8.75
CA SER A 146 10.37 20.09 -7.77
C SER A 146 9.48 20.28 -6.56
N VAL A 147 9.37 21.53 -6.08
CA VAL A 147 8.44 21.91 -5.00
C VAL A 147 7.00 21.63 -5.42
N ALA A 148 6.60 22.08 -6.61
CA ALA A 148 5.25 21.86 -7.13
C ALA A 148 4.92 20.37 -7.27
N VAL A 149 5.83 19.54 -7.79
CA VAL A 149 5.64 18.09 -7.92
C VAL A 149 5.41 17.44 -6.54
N ILE A 150 6.24 17.79 -5.56
CA ILE A 150 6.15 17.21 -4.21
C ILE A 150 4.83 17.66 -3.56
N LEU A 151 4.48 18.95 -3.63
CA LEU A 151 3.24 19.47 -3.04
C LEU A 151 1.99 18.88 -3.71
N SER A 152 1.98 18.74 -5.04
CA SER A 152 0.91 18.05 -5.75
C SER A 152 0.81 16.56 -5.38
N PHE A 153 1.93 15.93 -5.02
CA PHE A 153 1.92 14.58 -4.48
C PHE A 153 1.38 14.55 -3.03
N CYS A 154 1.69 15.52 -2.18
CA CYS A 154 1.13 15.58 -0.83
C CYS A 154 -0.41 15.71 -0.82
N GLY A 155 -0.96 16.47 -1.77
CA GLY A 155 -2.40 16.65 -1.90
C GLY A 155 -3.14 15.35 -2.24
N MET A 156 -4.38 15.21 -1.76
CA MET A 156 -5.29 14.18 -2.26
C MET A 156 -5.81 14.59 -3.64
N PRO A 157 -5.79 13.70 -4.65
CA PRO A 157 -6.42 13.98 -5.94
C PRO A 157 -7.92 14.26 -5.75
N GLU A 158 -8.46 15.31 -6.39
CA GLU A 158 -9.88 15.69 -6.26
C GLU A 158 -10.84 14.59 -6.74
N ASP A 159 -10.35 13.70 -7.62
CA ASP A 159 -11.09 12.59 -8.21
C ASP A 159 -10.99 11.28 -7.40
N GLN A 160 -10.21 11.25 -6.32
CA GLN A 160 -10.04 10.06 -5.48
C GLN A 160 -11.04 10.07 -4.32
N GLU A 161 -12.10 9.27 -4.43
CA GLU A 161 -13.09 9.08 -3.36
C GLU A 161 -12.46 8.33 -2.17
N ASP A 162 -12.49 8.92 -0.97
CA ASP A 162 -11.96 8.27 0.23
C ASP A 162 -12.80 7.03 0.56
N THR A 163 -12.17 5.85 0.51
CA THR A 163 -12.80 4.57 0.81
C THR A 163 -13.46 4.50 2.19
N ILE A 164 -13.06 5.35 3.15
CA ILE A 164 -13.70 5.45 4.47
C ILE A 164 -15.14 5.99 4.38
N ASN A 165 -15.46 6.75 3.33
CA ASN A 165 -16.78 7.35 3.14
C ASN A 165 -17.88 6.30 2.87
N HIS A 166 -17.50 5.08 2.48
CA HIS A 166 -18.44 3.96 2.28
C HIS A 166 -18.68 3.14 3.55
N VAL A 167 -18.04 3.47 4.69
CA VAL A 167 -18.24 2.76 5.94
C VAL A 167 -19.57 3.19 6.57
N ASP A 168 -20.50 2.24 6.72
CA ASP A 168 -21.73 2.42 7.51
C ASP A 168 -21.39 2.54 9.00
N ILE A 169 -21.16 3.78 9.43
CA ILE A 169 -20.78 4.14 10.81
C ILE A 169 -21.82 3.63 11.83
N PRO A 170 -23.14 3.84 11.66
CA PRO A 170 -24.15 3.31 12.58
C PRO A 170 -24.06 1.79 12.79
N LYS A 171 -23.90 1.02 11.71
CA LYS A 171 -23.78 -0.44 11.78
C LYS A 171 -22.50 -0.87 12.50
N ARG A 172 -21.39 -0.19 12.23
CA ARG A 172 -20.08 -0.51 12.85
C ARG A 172 -20.05 -0.16 14.33
N ILE A 173 -20.60 0.99 14.72
CA ILE A 173 -20.77 1.36 16.13
C ILE A 173 -21.67 0.34 16.85
N ARG A 174 -22.78 -0.07 16.24
CA ARG A 174 -23.66 -1.09 16.83
C ARG A 174 -22.93 -2.42 17.07
N GLN A 175 -22.11 -2.89 16.13
CA GLN A 175 -21.32 -4.11 16.30
C GLN A 175 -20.28 -3.98 17.42
N ILE A 176 -19.60 -2.83 17.50
CA ILE A 176 -18.63 -2.55 18.56
C ILE A 176 -19.32 -2.53 19.93
N SER A 177 -20.44 -1.83 20.05
CA SER A 177 -21.22 -1.76 21.29
C SER A 177 -21.72 -3.12 21.74
N LEU A 178 -22.23 -3.95 20.82
CA LEU A 178 -22.65 -5.32 21.13
C LEU A 178 -21.48 -6.17 21.64
N ARG A 179 -20.31 -6.06 21.00
CA ARG A 179 -19.10 -6.76 21.44
C ARG A 179 -18.68 -6.35 22.85
N PHE A 180 -18.74 -5.06 23.19
CA PHE A 180 -18.44 -4.57 24.53
C PHE A 180 -19.47 -5.05 25.57
N ILE A 181 -20.76 -5.09 25.23
CA ILE A 181 -21.82 -5.63 26.11
C ILE A 181 -21.54 -7.12 26.40
N THR A 182 -21.28 -7.92 25.37
CA THR A 182 -20.97 -9.35 25.52
C THR A 182 -19.72 -9.59 26.36
N LEU A 183 -18.67 -8.78 26.20
CA LEU A 183 -17.47 -8.87 27.03
C LEU A 183 -17.76 -8.53 28.50
N ARG A 184 -18.59 -7.52 28.75
CA ARG A 184 -19.01 -7.14 30.11
C ARG A 184 -19.83 -8.23 30.78
N GLU A 185 -20.76 -8.86 30.08
CA GLU A 185 -21.57 -9.98 30.59
C GLU A 185 -20.70 -11.18 30.96
N ARG A 186 -19.70 -11.52 30.13
CA ARG A 186 -18.74 -12.58 30.43
C ARG A 186 -17.92 -12.30 31.68
N TYR A 187 -17.48 -11.06 31.87
CA TYR A 187 -16.74 -10.64 33.05
C TYR A 187 -17.57 -10.78 34.33
N LEU A 188 -18.82 -10.31 34.32
CA LEU A 188 -19.73 -10.43 35.45
C LEU A 188 -20.05 -11.89 35.80
N ALA A 189 -20.26 -12.74 34.79
CA ALA A 189 -20.48 -14.17 34.99
C ALA A 189 -19.26 -14.88 35.62
N GLN A 190 -18.04 -14.48 35.25
CA GLN A 190 -16.82 -14.97 35.87
C GLN A 190 -16.69 -14.52 37.34
N GLU A 191 -17.03 -13.25 37.63
CA GLU A 191 -17.02 -12.73 38.99
C GLU A 191 -18.02 -13.47 39.90
N GLU A 192 -19.22 -13.74 39.40
CA GLU A 192 -20.24 -14.49 40.14
C GLU A 192 -19.82 -15.94 40.38
N ALA A 193 -19.22 -16.59 39.38
CA ALA A 193 -18.65 -17.94 39.54
C ALA A 193 -17.56 -17.95 40.61
N LEU A 194 -16.69 -16.94 40.65
CA LEU A 194 -15.64 -16.81 41.66
C LEU A 194 -16.23 -16.66 43.07
N LYS A 195 -17.27 -15.82 43.24
CA LYS A 195 -17.96 -15.63 44.52
C LYS A 195 -18.56 -16.93 45.04
N ARG A 196 -19.23 -17.70 44.17
CA ARG A 196 -19.80 -19.01 44.52
C ARG A 196 -18.73 -19.98 44.99
N ILE A 197 -17.58 -20.04 44.31
CA ILE A 197 -16.44 -20.88 44.71
C ILE A 197 -15.97 -20.50 46.11
N ILE A 198 -15.74 -19.21 46.38
CA ILE A 198 -15.30 -18.71 47.69
C ILE A 198 -16.30 -19.05 48.80
N GLU A 199 -17.60 -18.91 48.54
CA GLU A 199 -18.65 -19.26 49.51
C GLU A 199 -18.77 -20.76 49.77
N THR A 200 -18.47 -21.61 48.79
CA THR A 200 -18.39 -23.06 48.96
C THR A 200 -17.21 -23.43 49.86
N TYR A 201 -16.04 -22.82 49.66
CA TYR A 201 -14.89 -23.04 50.55
C TYR A 201 -15.17 -22.60 51.99
N ARG A 202 -15.77 -21.42 52.19
CA ARG A 202 -16.13 -20.92 53.53
C ARG A 202 -17.12 -21.80 54.30
N ARG A 203 -17.95 -22.59 53.60
CA ARG A 203 -18.94 -23.49 54.23
C ARG A 203 -18.37 -24.85 54.64
N ASN A 204 -17.19 -25.21 54.14
CA ASN A 204 -16.54 -26.49 54.39
C ASN A 204 -15.38 -26.37 55.42
N ASP A 205 -15.07 -25.16 55.88
CA ASP A 205 -14.25 -24.87 57.06
C ASP A 205 -15.16 -24.69 58.29
#